data_AF-A0A5N6Q0K6-F1
#
_entry.id   AF-A0A5N6Q0K6-F1
#
_cell.length_a   1.000
_cell.length_b   1.000
_cell.length_c   1.000
_cell.angle_alpha   90.00
_cell.angle_beta   90.00
_cell.angle_gamma   90.00
#
_symmetry.space_group_name_H-M   'P 1'
#
loop_
_entity.id
_entity.type
_entity.pdbx_description
1 polymer ?
#
loop_
_entity_poly.entity_id
_entity_poly.type
_entity_poly.pdbx_seq_one_letter_code
_entity_poly.pdbx_strand_id
1 'polypeptide(L)'
;MAKPKSGSIVPSKETRLLILELANMLSVPMSLNAVVHLKVADAMWQDGSNTPLTASEIVARLPDAANADAENLQRILRMLTSYGVFNEKINASERRYSLTDVGKTLVTDENGLSYGAYVLQHHQDPLMKAWPIVHEAVLDSSTEPFVIANGMSAYDMYSQNPEMNKLMQQAMSGVSVPFMNAILETYHGFDGAETLVDVGGSSGESLKMIIDKHPEIKTAINFDLPEVLAEAPDIPGITKWPGDFFESVPNGDTLFMKWILTTWTDDEVKQILNNCHKALPDQGDGRIKICSISRHHCLGDTPAKHDMLSQWLMNLVMVDTNSFEAGSIDTTQPNLAVSAYEGDDVVHPSTLRRHPYSCVETDGISPK
;
A
#
# COMPACT_ATOMS: atom_id res chain seq x y z
N MET A 1 -44.97 11.23 -24.96
CA MET A 1 -43.79 11.86 -25.59
C MET A 1 -43.01 12.59 -24.51
N ALA A 2 -41.85 12.08 -24.12
CA ALA A 2 -40.97 12.77 -23.18
C ALA A 2 -40.39 14.03 -23.84
N LYS A 3 -40.48 15.19 -23.17
CA LYS A 3 -39.85 16.44 -23.65
C LYS A 3 -38.33 16.22 -23.75
N PRO A 4 -37.67 16.65 -24.84
CA PRO A 4 -36.21 16.63 -24.90
C PRO A 4 -35.66 17.56 -23.80
N LYS A 5 -34.77 17.04 -22.96
CA LYS A 5 -34.04 17.85 -21.96
C LYS A 5 -33.15 18.84 -22.72
N SER A 6 -33.63 20.08 -22.88
CA SER A 6 -32.91 21.14 -23.58
C SER A 6 -31.86 21.78 -22.67
N GLY A 7 -30.69 21.16 -22.61
CA GLY A 7 -29.44 21.80 -22.24
C GLY A 7 -28.37 21.29 -23.20
N SER A 8 -27.88 22.13 -24.11
CA SER A 8 -26.78 21.74 -24.99
C SER A 8 -25.50 21.67 -24.15
N ILE A 9 -25.07 20.46 -23.82
CA ILE A 9 -23.77 20.23 -23.18
C ILE A 9 -22.74 20.36 -24.30
N VAL A 10 -21.94 21.44 -24.27
CA VAL A 10 -20.80 21.63 -25.18
C VAL A 10 -19.52 21.58 -24.35
N PRO A 11 -18.87 20.41 -24.22
CA PRO A 11 -17.64 20.28 -23.45
C PRO A 11 -16.50 21.06 -24.11
N SER A 12 -15.58 21.60 -23.30
CA SER A 12 -14.37 22.27 -23.78
C SER A 12 -13.44 21.29 -24.51
N LYS A 13 -12.43 21.80 -25.22
CA LYS A 13 -11.43 20.94 -25.88
C LYS A 13 -10.65 20.13 -24.85
N GLU A 14 -10.28 20.76 -23.74
CA GLU A 14 -9.56 20.15 -22.63
C GLU A 14 -10.39 19.02 -22.00
N THR A 15 -11.69 19.24 -21.76
CA THR A 15 -12.59 18.19 -21.25
C THR A 15 -12.70 16.99 -22.20
N ARG A 16 -12.69 17.24 -23.53
CA ARG A 16 -12.72 16.16 -24.52
C ARG A 16 -11.41 15.37 -24.56
N LEU A 17 -10.27 16.01 -24.32
CA LEU A 17 -9.00 15.31 -24.22
C LEU A 17 -8.93 14.46 -22.94
N LEU A 18 -9.45 14.97 -21.83
CA LEU A 18 -9.46 14.25 -20.56
C LEU A 18 -10.25 12.94 -20.64
N ILE A 19 -11.43 12.91 -21.27
CA ILE A 19 -12.18 11.64 -21.41
C ILE A 19 -11.46 10.63 -22.31
N LEU A 20 -10.69 11.11 -23.30
CA LEU A 20 -9.86 10.24 -24.15
C LEU A 20 -8.67 9.69 -23.37
N GLU A 21 -8.05 10.50 -22.50
CA GLU A 21 -6.99 10.05 -21.60
C GLU A 21 -7.51 8.98 -20.64
N LEU A 22 -8.64 9.22 -19.97
CA LEU A 22 -9.28 8.25 -19.07
C LEU A 22 -9.62 6.95 -19.78
N ALA A 23 -10.16 7.00 -21.01
CA ALA A 23 -10.48 5.82 -21.79
C ALA A 23 -9.24 4.99 -22.19
N ASN A 24 -8.07 5.63 -22.31
CA ASN A 24 -6.81 4.96 -22.66
C ASN A 24 -5.93 4.68 -21.45
N MET A 25 -6.38 5.02 -20.24
CA MET A 25 -5.57 4.97 -19.02
C MET A 25 -5.06 3.56 -18.70
N LEU A 26 -5.74 2.51 -19.17
CA LEU A 26 -5.28 1.11 -19.09
C LEU A 26 -3.87 0.90 -19.66
N SER A 27 -3.46 1.69 -20.66
CA SER A 27 -2.15 1.57 -21.28
C SER A 27 -0.99 1.87 -20.31
N VAL A 28 -1.21 2.67 -19.26
CA VAL A 28 -0.20 3.08 -18.29
C VAL A 28 0.16 1.94 -17.33
N PRO A 29 -0.77 1.38 -16.52
CA PRO A 29 -0.46 0.27 -15.65
C PRO A 29 -0.03 -0.99 -16.42
N MET A 30 -0.56 -1.23 -17.63
CA MET A 30 -0.13 -2.38 -18.42
C MET A 30 1.28 -2.19 -19.02
N SER A 31 1.68 -0.95 -19.32
CA SER A 31 3.08 -0.64 -19.65
C SER A 31 3.99 -0.87 -18.44
N LEU A 32 3.54 -0.48 -17.24
CA LEU A 32 4.26 -0.69 -15.99
C LEU A 32 4.43 -2.19 -15.69
N ASN A 33 3.34 -2.96 -15.83
CA ASN A 33 3.34 -4.41 -15.72
C ASN A 33 4.33 -5.06 -16.69
N ALA A 34 4.38 -4.61 -17.95
CA ALA A 34 5.31 -5.12 -18.95
C ALA A 34 6.79 -4.88 -18.56
N VAL A 35 7.15 -3.67 -18.11
CA VAL A 35 8.54 -3.38 -17.72
C VAL A 35 8.96 -4.13 -16.46
N VAL A 36 8.02 -4.42 -15.56
CA VAL A 36 8.27 -5.26 -14.37
C VAL A 36 8.50 -6.71 -14.77
N HIS A 37 7.66 -7.30 -15.64
CA HIS A 37 7.89 -8.66 -16.16
C HIS A 37 9.23 -8.81 -16.88
N LEU A 38 9.62 -7.78 -17.63
CA LEU A 38 10.90 -7.77 -18.34
C LEU A 38 12.10 -7.49 -17.43
N LYS A 39 11.89 -7.09 -16.16
CA LYS A 39 12.94 -6.66 -15.22
C LYS A 39 13.78 -5.49 -15.76
N VAL A 40 13.11 -4.53 -16.41
CA VAL A 40 13.78 -3.37 -17.02
C VAL A 40 14.51 -2.53 -15.99
N ALA A 41 13.91 -2.29 -14.82
CA ALA A 41 14.54 -1.49 -13.77
C ALA A 41 15.84 -2.14 -13.27
N ASP A 42 15.82 -3.46 -13.00
CA ASP A 42 17.00 -4.22 -12.61
C ASP A 42 18.09 -4.21 -13.70
N ALA A 43 17.71 -4.38 -14.97
CA ALA A 43 18.63 -4.33 -16.10
C ALA A 43 19.30 -2.95 -16.24
N MET A 44 18.55 -1.88 -15.97
CA MET A 44 19.10 -0.52 -15.93
C MET A 44 20.02 -0.30 -14.72
N TRP A 45 19.73 -0.96 -13.60
CA TRP A 45 20.46 -0.82 -12.33
C TRP A 45 21.65 -1.78 -12.17
N GLN A 46 21.84 -2.75 -13.08
CA GLN A 46 22.79 -3.86 -12.95
C GLN A 46 24.23 -3.49 -12.52
N ASP A 47 24.68 -2.27 -12.82
CA ASP A 47 26.01 -1.75 -12.46
C ASP A 47 26.03 -0.93 -11.15
N GLY A 48 24.94 -0.97 -10.37
CA GLY A 48 24.71 -0.11 -9.20
C GLY A 48 24.60 1.38 -9.55
N SER A 49 24.38 1.71 -10.82
CA SER A 49 24.37 3.09 -11.32
C SER A 49 23.16 3.35 -12.20
N ASN A 50 22.58 4.54 -12.09
CA ASN A 50 21.44 4.97 -12.90
C ASN A 50 21.89 5.71 -14.18
N THR A 51 22.83 5.12 -14.91
CA THR A 51 23.41 5.74 -16.11
C THR A 51 22.37 5.72 -17.25
N PRO A 52 22.18 6.81 -18.03
CA PRO A 52 21.22 6.81 -19.12
C PRO A 52 21.56 5.83 -20.27
N LEU A 53 20.65 4.89 -20.54
CA LEU A 53 20.79 3.82 -21.54
C LEU A 53 19.82 3.98 -22.71
N THR A 54 20.23 3.59 -23.90
CA THR A 54 19.32 3.41 -25.04
C THR A 54 18.43 2.18 -24.84
N ALA A 55 17.30 2.10 -25.55
CA ALA A 55 16.46 0.91 -25.49
C ALA A 55 17.20 -0.36 -25.94
N SER A 56 18.11 -0.27 -26.91
CA SER A 56 18.95 -1.40 -27.34
C SER A 56 19.94 -1.84 -26.26
N GLU A 57 20.57 -0.89 -25.55
CA GLU A 57 21.44 -1.18 -24.40
C GLU A 57 20.67 -1.84 -23.26
N ILE A 58 19.42 -1.44 -23.02
CA ILE A 58 18.54 -2.08 -22.02
C ILE A 58 18.18 -3.50 -22.46
N VAL A 59 17.72 -3.69 -23.70
CA VAL A 59 17.39 -5.01 -24.26
C VAL A 59 18.55 -6.00 -24.13
N ALA A 60 19.78 -5.55 -24.39
CA ALA A 60 20.97 -6.38 -24.27
C ALA A 60 21.25 -6.87 -22.82
N ARG A 61 20.64 -6.23 -21.82
CA ARG A 61 20.76 -6.58 -20.39
C ARG A 61 19.57 -7.37 -19.86
N LEU A 62 18.48 -7.49 -20.62
CA LEU A 62 17.29 -8.21 -20.19
C LEU A 62 17.52 -9.73 -20.21
N PRO A 63 16.91 -10.49 -19.28
CA PRO A 63 16.91 -11.95 -19.36
C PRO A 63 16.15 -12.41 -20.62
N ASP A 64 16.66 -13.45 -21.28
CA ASP A 64 16.00 -14.15 -22.41
C ASP A 64 15.55 -13.25 -23.59
N ALA A 65 16.29 -12.17 -23.87
CA ALA A 65 15.92 -11.14 -24.83
C ALA A 65 16.45 -11.34 -26.27
N ALA A 66 16.74 -12.58 -26.68
CA ALA A 66 17.36 -12.88 -27.99
C ALA A 66 16.57 -12.36 -29.20
N ASN A 67 15.24 -12.25 -29.08
CA ASN A 67 14.34 -11.75 -30.12
C ASN A 67 13.62 -10.45 -29.70
N ALA A 68 14.07 -9.79 -28.63
CA ALA A 68 13.42 -8.59 -28.13
C ALA A 68 13.62 -7.41 -29.09
N ASP A 69 12.59 -6.58 -29.22
CA ASP A 69 12.59 -5.44 -30.13
C ASP A 69 12.78 -4.14 -29.33
N ALA A 70 13.91 -3.47 -29.58
CA ALA A 70 14.27 -2.23 -28.88
C ALA A 70 13.32 -1.07 -29.21
N GLU A 71 12.68 -1.05 -30.38
CA GLU A 71 11.74 -0.01 -30.76
C GLU A 71 10.42 -0.15 -29.95
N ASN A 72 9.94 -1.38 -29.77
CA ASN A 72 8.79 -1.68 -28.92
C ASN A 72 9.08 -1.34 -27.46
N LEU A 73 10.25 -1.70 -26.92
CA LEU A 73 10.65 -1.27 -25.58
C LEU A 73 10.69 0.27 -25.48
N GLN A 74 11.26 0.96 -26.47
CA GLN A 74 11.29 2.41 -26.50
C GLN A 74 9.89 3.02 -26.43
N ARG A 75 8.89 2.45 -27.10
CA ARG A 75 7.49 2.94 -27.05
C ARG A 75 6.91 2.82 -25.64
N ILE A 76 7.18 1.71 -24.95
CA ILE A 76 6.75 1.47 -23.56
C ILE A 76 7.43 2.46 -22.62
N LEU A 77 8.76 2.60 -22.73
CA LEU A 77 9.54 3.54 -21.92
C LEU A 77 9.04 4.98 -22.08
N ARG A 78 8.74 5.41 -23.31
CA ARG A 78 8.20 6.75 -23.58
C ARG A 78 6.84 7.01 -22.94
N MET A 79 5.95 6.01 -22.93
CA MET A 79 4.68 6.12 -22.21
C MET A 79 4.95 6.32 -20.71
N LEU A 80 5.81 5.50 -20.12
CA LEU A 80 6.11 5.59 -18.69
C LEU A 80 6.94 6.83 -18.31
N THR A 81 7.69 7.42 -19.25
CA THR A 81 8.31 8.74 -19.09
C THR A 81 7.28 9.84 -18.89
N SER A 82 6.14 9.83 -19.60
CA SER A 82 5.11 10.86 -19.42
C SER A 82 4.41 10.78 -18.06
N TYR A 83 4.54 9.64 -17.37
CA TYR A 83 4.05 9.42 -16.00
C TYR A 83 5.18 9.43 -14.96
N GLY A 84 6.37 9.92 -15.34
CA GLY A 84 7.45 10.18 -14.40
C GLY A 84 8.15 8.93 -13.86
N VAL A 85 8.05 7.77 -14.51
CA VAL A 85 8.79 6.55 -14.11
C VAL A 85 10.23 6.57 -14.65
N PHE A 86 10.44 7.16 -15.83
CA PHE A 86 11.75 7.30 -16.46
C PHE A 86 12.02 8.74 -16.85
N ASN A 87 13.28 9.16 -16.77
CA ASN A 87 13.79 10.36 -17.42
C ASN A 87 14.15 10.05 -18.87
N GLU A 88 13.78 10.91 -19.82
CA GLU A 88 14.21 10.83 -21.22
C GLU A 88 15.21 11.96 -21.53
N LYS A 89 16.34 11.60 -22.12
CA LYS A 89 17.30 12.55 -22.73
C LYS A 89 17.47 12.23 -24.20
N ILE A 90 17.47 13.27 -25.04
CA ILE A 90 17.63 13.15 -26.48
C ILE A 90 18.96 13.79 -26.88
N ASN A 91 19.91 12.97 -27.32
CA ASN A 91 21.22 13.41 -27.80
C ASN A 91 21.37 13.04 -29.26
N ALA A 92 21.52 14.01 -30.16
CA ALA A 92 21.76 13.76 -31.60
C ALA A 92 20.81 12.74 -32.25
N SER A 93 19.52 12.76 -31.87
CA SER A 93 18.45 11.82 -32.29
C SER A 93 18.43 10.44 -31.62
N GLU A 94 19.35 10.16 -30.71
CA GLU A 94 19.36 8.97 -29.87
C GLU A 94 18.64 9.26 -28.54
N ARG A 95 17.66 8.42 -28.17
CA ARG A 95 16.93 8.51 -26.90
C ARG A 95 17.61 7.64 -25.86
N ARG A 96 17.86 8.22 -24.68
CA ARG A 96 18.42 7.55 -23.53
C ARG A 96 17.50 7.71 -22.33
N TYR A 97 17.36 6.65 -21.56
CA TYR A 97 16.46 6.53 -20.42
C TYR A 97 17.26 6.28 -19.15
N SER A 98 16.88 6.93 -18.07
CA SER A 98 17.32 6.59 -16.71
C SER A 98 16.11 6.55 -15.79
N LEU A 99 16.18 5.85 -14.66
CA LEU A 99 15.10 5.79 -13.69
C LEU A 99 14.90 7.17 -13.02
N THR A 100 13.65 7.54 -12.75
CA THR A 100 13.34 8.58 -11.74
C THR A 100 13.35 7.95 -10.35
N ASP A 101 13.03 8.72 -9.31
CA ASP A 101 12.85 8.14 -7.96
C ASP A 101 11.66 7.16 -7.92
N VAL A 102 10.58 7.42 -8.67
CA VAL A 102 9.48 6.46 -8.88
C VAL A 102 9.99 5.19 -9.56
N GLY A 103 10.76 5.30 -10.64
CA GLY A 103 11.31 4.14 -11.34
C GLY A 103 12.26 3.29 -10.49
N LYS A 104 13.01 3.91 -9.57
CA LYS A 104 13.90 3.20 -8.64
C LYS A 104 13.15 2.28 -7.68
N THR A 105 11.89 2.57 -7.36
CA THR A 105 11.05 1.69 -6.52
C THR A 105 10.79 0.31 -7.14
N LEU A 106 11.03 0.17 -8.44
CA LEU A 106 10.90 -1.09 -9.19
C LEU A 106 12.20 -1.90 -9.23
N VAL A 107 13.32 -1.33 -8.76
CA VAL A 107 14.59 -2.04 -8.64
C VAL A 107 14.49 -3.00 -7.46
N THR A 108 14.85 -4.25 -7.69
CA THR A 108 14.88 -5.29 -6.68
C THR A 108 16.05 -5.05 -5.71
N ASP A 109 15.75 -4.96 -4.42
CA ASP A 109 16.76 -4.79 -3.36
C ASP A 109 17.50 -6.10 -3.03
N GLU A 110 18.44 -6.04 -2.08
CA GLU A 110 19.22 -7.20 -1.64
C GLU A 110 18.39 -8.35 -1.04
N ASN A 111 17.17 -8.05 -0.58
CA ASN A 111 16.24 -9.02 0.00
C ASN A 111 15.26 -9.58 -1.06
N GLY A 112 15.37 -9.13 -2.32
CA GLY A 112 14.46 -9.52 -3.38
C GLY A 112 13.14 -8.75 -3.40
N LEU A 113 13.07 -7.61 -2.71
CA LEU A 113 11.86 -6.79 -2.59
C LEU A 113 11.88 -5.60 -3.55
N SER A 114 10.70 -5.28 -4.09
CA SER A 114 10.45 -4.05 -4.85
C SER A 114 8.93 -3.80 -4.94
N TYR A 115 8.54 -2.61 -5.40
CA TYR A 115 7.15 -2.33 -5.75
C TYR A 115 6.69 -3.09 -7.00
N GLY A 116 7.60 -3.77 -7.71
CA GLY A 116 7.27 -4.59 -8.88
C GLY A 116 6.28 -5.71 -8.55
N ALA A 117 6.46 -6.41 -7.42
CA ALA A 117 5.53 -7.47 -7.01
C ALA A 117 4.11 -6.93 -6.77
N TYR A 118 3.99 -5.72 -6.21
CA TYR A 118 2.71 -5.03 -6.02
C TYR A 118 2.04 -4.71 -7.36
N VAL A 119 2.80 -4.21 -8.33
CA VAL A 119 2.31 -3.99 -9.71
C VAL A 119 1.81 -5.29 -10.33
N LEU A 120 2.57 -6.39 -10.21
CA LEU A 120 2.17 -7.67 -10.78
C LEU A 120 0.89 -8.22 -10.13
N GLN A 121 0.78 -8.13 -8.80
CA GLN A 121 -0.38 -8.62 -8.06
C GLN A 121 -1.67 -7.89 -8.49
N HIS A 122 -1.63 -6.58 -8.71
CA HIS A 122 -2.83 -5.80 -9.10
C HIS A 122 -3.32 -6.07 -10.54
N HIS A 123 -2.49 -6.71 -11.37
CA HIS A 123 -2.75 -6.91 -12.79
C HIS A 123 -2.80 -8.40 -13.18
N GLN A 124 -3.06 -9.28 -12.23
CA GLN A 124 -3.27 -10.70 -12.52
C GLN A 124 -4.54 -10.93 -13.35
N ASP A 125 -4.53 -11.93 -14.23
CA ASP A 125 -5.67 -12.27 -15.10
C ASP A 125 -7.02 -12.36 -14.36
N PRO A 126 -7.14 -13.01 -13.18
CA PRO A 126 -8.41 -13.08 -12.45
C PRO A 126 -8.95 -11.71 -12.03
N LEU A 127 -8.07 -10.77 -11.65
CA LEU A 127 -8.42 -9.40 -11.30
C LEU A 127 -8.81 -8.59 -12.54
N MET A 128 -8.04 -8.71 -13.61
CA MET A 128 -8.34 -8.06 -14.89
C MET A 128 -9.69 -8.47 -15.48
N LYS A 129 -10.16 -9.70 -15.20
CA LYS A 129 -11.50 -10.16 -15.58
C LYS A 129 -12.63 -9.55 -14.76
N ALA A 130 -12.38 -9.14 -13.53
CA ALA A 130 -13.40 -8.59 -12.63
C ALA A 130 -13.69 -7.10 -12.91
N TRP A 131 -12.67 -6.32 -13.29
CA TRP A 131 -12.80 -4.88 -13.53
C TRP A 131 -13.92 -4.46 -14.51
N PRO A 132 -14.14 -5.14 -15.66
CA PRO A 132 -15.20 -4.76 -16.59
C PRO A 132 -16.63 -4.87 -16.03
N ILE A 133 -16.84 -5.70 -14.99
CA ILE A 133 -18.16 -5.97 -14.41
C ILE A 133 -18.39 -5.30 -13.06
N VAL A 134 -17.52 -4.39 -12.63
CA VAL A 134 -17.67 -3.61 -11.37
C VAL A 134 -19.04 -2.91 -11.27
N HIS A 135 -19.60 -2.52 -12.41
CA HIS A 135 -20.94 -1.90 -12.46
C HIS A 135 -22.05 -2.82 -11.94
N GLU A 136 -21.88 -4.14 -11.97
CA GLU A 136 -22.84 -5.12 -11.45
C GLU A 136 -22.94 -5.07 -9.93
N ALA A 137 -21.86 -4.77 -9.21
CA ALA A 137 -21.89 -4.60 -7.74
C ALA A 137 -22.80 -3.46 -7.28
N VAL A 138 -23.05 -2.47 -8.16
CA VAL A 138 -24.02 -1.39 -7.90
C VAL A 138 -25.46 -1.88 -8.09
N LEU A 139 -25.68 -2.83 -8.99
CA LEU A 139 -27.00 -3.38 -9.31
C LEU A 139 -27.40 -4.48 -8.31
N ASP A 140 -26.42 -5.27 -7.86
CA ASP A 140 -26.56 -6.35 -6.90
C ASP A 140 -25.27 -6.46 -6.06
N SER A 141 -25.37 -6.10 -4.79
CA SER A 141 -24.24 -6.15 -3.85
C SER A 141 -24.14 -7.50 -3.12
N SER A 142 -24.90 -8.52 -3.53
CA SER A 142 -24.88 -9.82 -2.84
C SER A 142 -23.70 -10.70 -3.22
N THR A 143 -22.93 -10.34 -4.26
CA THR A 143 -21.76 -11.08 -4.71
C THR A 143 -20.74 -10.14 -5.34
N GLU A 144 -19.47 -10.32 -4.99
CA GLU A 144 -18.36 -9.49 -5.44
C GLU A 144 -18.06 -9.71 -6.93
N PRO A 145 -17.65 -8.65 -7.67
CA PRO A 145 -17.21 -8.77 -9.07
C PRO A 145 -16.17 -9.86 -9.31
N PHE A 146 -15.23 -10.06 -8.37
CA PHE A 146 -14.23 -11.12 -8.49
C PHE A 146 -14.86 -12.52 -8.49
N VAL A 147 -15.84 -12.77 -7.61
CA VAL A 147 -16.54 -14.05 -7.53
C VAL A 147 -17.37 -14.27 -8.79
N ILE A 148 -18.06 -13.25 -9.29
CA ILE A 148 -18.82 -13.35 -10.55
C ILE A 148 -17.90 -13.71 -11.73
N ALA A 149 -16.73 -13.07 -11.82
CA ALA A 149 -15.79 -13.27 -12.93
C ALA A 149 -15.03 -14.62 -12.86
N ASN A 150 -14.78 -15.14 -11.65
CA ASN A 150 -13.86 -16.27 -11.45
C ASN A 150 -14.50 -17.51 -10.83
N GLY A 151 -15.73 -17.42 -10.32
CA GLY A 151 -16.49 -18.52 -9.73
C GLY A 151 -16.08 -18.92 -8.31
N MET A 152 -15.15 -18.19 -7.69
CA MET A 152 -14.71 -18.39 -6.30
C MET A 152 -14.15 -17.08 -5.73
N SER A 153 -14.00 -17.00 -4.41
CA SER A 153 -13.42 -15.83 -3.73
C SER A 153 -11.94 -15.66 -4.06
N ALA A 154 -11.43 -14.43 -3.92
CA ALA A 154 -10.00 -14.15 -4.08
C ALA A 154 -9.16 -14.97 -3.08
N TYR A 155 -9.61 -15.08 -1.83
CA TYR A 155 -8.93 -15.84 -0.78
C TYR A 155 -8.86 -17.34 -1.11
N ASP A 156 -9.96 -17.94 -1.54
CA ASP A 156 -9.98 -19.35 -1.94
C ASP A 156 -9.02 -19.61 -3.10
N MET A 157 -8.97 -18.70 -4.07
CA MET A 157 -8.08 -18.80 -5.21
C MET A 157 -6.61 -18.70 -4.79
N TYR A 158 -6.26 -17.75 -3.93
CA TYR A 158 -4.90 -17.60 -3.41
C TYR A 158 -4.49 -18.82 -2.57
N SER A 159 -5.36 -19.33 -1.70
CA SER A 159 -5.10 -20.53 -0.90
C SER A 159 -4.82 -21.76 -1.77
N GLN A 160 -5.55 -21.91 -2.89
CA GLN A 160 -5.40 -23.04 -3.81
C GLN A 160 -4.23 -22.89 -4.80
N ASN A 161 -3.66 -21.69 -4.94
CA ASN A 161 -2.59 -21.40 -5.90
C ASN A 161 -1.32 -20.86 -5.20
N PRO A 162 -0.33 -21.72 -4.91
CA PRO A 162 0.89 -21.33 -4.22
C PRO A 162 1.69 -20.21 -4.91
N GLU A 163 1.65 -20.12 -6.24
CA GLU A 163 2.34 -19.07 -6.99
C GLU A 163 1.67 -17.70 -6.77
N MET A 164 0.34 -17.67 -6.81
CA MET A 164 -0.41 -16.43 -6.55
C MET A 164 -0.31 -16.00 -5.09
N ASN A 165 -0.34 -16.94 -4.14
CA ASN A 165 -0.11 -16.65 -2.72
C ASN A 165 1.29 -16.07 -2.51
N LYS A 166 2.32 -16.71 -3.09
CA LYS A 166 3.69 -16.18 -3.02
C LYS A 166 3.80 -14.77 -3.58
N LEU A 167 3.17 -14.49 -4.73
CA LEU A 167 3.17 -13.16 -5.31
C LEU A 167 2.47 -12.14 -4.40
N MET A 168 1.34 -12.51 -3.79
CA MET A 168 0.64 -11.68 -2.81
C MET A 168 1.55 -11.36 -1.61
N GLN A 169 2.22 -12.36 -1.05
CA GLN A 169 3.16 -12.17 0.05
C GLN A 169 4.31 -11.23 -0.35
N GLN A 170 4.91 -11.43 -1.52
CA GLN A 170 5.97 -10.55 -2.04
C GLN A 170 5.48 -9.12 -2.29
N ALA A 171 4.25 -8.95 -2.81
CA ALA A 171 3.63 -7.65 -2.99
C ALA A 171 3.45 -6.92 -1.65
N MET A 172 2.95 -7.62 -0.64
CA MET A 172 2.73 -7.05 0.70
C MET A 172 4.05 -6.69 1.39
N SER A 173 5.06 -7.56 1.36
CA SER A 173 6.39 -7.25 1.92
C SER A 173 7.07 -6.09 1.16
N GLY A 174 6.97 -6.06 -0.16
CA GLY A 174 7.56 -5.02 -1.01
C GLY A 174 7.05 -3.60 -0.71
N VAL A 175 5.82 -3.47 -0.21
CA VAL A 175 5.26 -2.19 0.26
C VAL A 175 5.46 -2.00 1.77
N SER A 176 5.28 -3.06 2.57
CA SER A 176 5.34 -3.00 4.02
C SER A 176 6.73 -2.63 4.56
N VAL A 177 7.80 -3.19 4.00
CA VAL A 177 9.16 -2.96 4.52
C VAL A 177 9.62 -1.51 4.30
N PRO A 178 9.57 -0.92 3.09
CA PRO A 178 9.89 0.49 2.92
C PRO A 178 9.03 1.41 3.78
N PHE A 179 7.75 1.09 3.91
CA PHE A 179 6.81 1.83 4.76
C PHE A 179 7.21 1.80 6.23
N MET A 180 7.52 0.62 6.78
CA MET A 180 7.94 0.48 8.17
C MET A 180 9.29 1.13 8.43
N ASN A 181 10.23 1.10 7.48
CA ASN A 181 11.49 1.83 7.57
C ASN A 181 11.25 3.34 7.76
N ALA A 182 10.41 3.94 6.90
CA ALA A 182 10.08 5.37 6.98
C ALA A 182 9.37 5.74 8.30
N ILE A 183 8.45 4.89 8.77
CA ILE A 183 7.80 5.09 10.09
C ILE A 183 8.83 5.05 11.20
N LEU A 184 9.65 4.01 11.24
CA LEU A 184 10.61 3.81 12.32
C LEU A 184 11.65 4.93 12.36
N GLU A 185 12.04 5.55 11.24
CA GLU A 185 12.96 6.69 11.20
C GLU A 185 12.52 7.89 12.05
N THR A 186 11.21 8.13 12.15
CA THR A 186 10.66 9.36 12.76
C THR A 186 9.76 9.09 13.96
N TYR A 187 9.21 7.88 14.07
CA TYR A 187 8.25 7.53 15.12
C TYR A 187 8.93 6.93 16.36
N HIS A 188 8.88 7.67 17.45
CA HIS A 188 9.43 7.28 18.76
C HIS A 188 8.40 6.64 19.70
N GLY A 189 7.23 6.25 19.19
CA GLY A 189 6.14 5.78 20.05
C GLY A 189 6.37 4.40 20.67
N PHE A 190 7.39 3.66 20.23
CA PHE A 190 7.82 2.38 20.80
C PHE A 190 8.82 2.54 21.96
N ASP A 191 9.35 3.75 22.18
CA ASP A 191 10.29 4.01 23.28
C ASP A 191 9.65 3.66 24.63
N GLY A 192 10.34 2.82 25.40
CA GLY A 192 9.91 2.39 26.73
C GLY A 192 8.95 1.20 26.75
N ALA A 193 8.64 0.60 25.60
CA ALA A 193 7.93 -0.68 25.55
C ALA A 193 8.82 -1.81 26.12
N GLU A 194 8.29 -2.63 27.03
CA GLU A 194 8.99 -3.84 27.49
C GLU A 194 8.39 -5.11 26.87
N THR A 195 7.06 -5.15 26.72
CA THR A 195 6.30 -6.23 26.10
C THR A 195 5.44 -5.71 24.96
N LEU A 196 5.91 -5.93 23.73
CA LEU A 196 5.25 -5.53 22.50
C LEU A 196 4.49 -6.70 21.88
N VAL A 197 3.20 -6.51 21.59
CA VAL A 197 2.36 -7.46 20.85
C VAL A 197 1.99 -6.85 19.51
N ASP A 198 2.35 -7.51 18.41
CA ASP A 198 1.87 -7.19 17.06
C ASP A 198 0.59 -7.99 16.79
N VAL A 199 -0.55 -7.31 16.81
CA VAL A 199 -1.89 -7.90 16.64
C VAL A 199 -2.22 -7.94 15.15
N GLY A 200 -2.40 -9.15 14.62
CA GLY A 200 -2.46 -9.40 13.18
C GLY A 200 -1.10 -9.23 12.50
N GLY A 201 -0.02 -9.63 13.17
CA GLY A 201 1.36 -9.37 12.73
C GLY A 201 1.81 -10.23 11.55
N SER A 202 0.98 -11.16 11.06
CA SER A 202 1.23 -11.97 9.86
C SER A 202 2.59 -12.68 9.91
N SER A 203 3.48 -12.41 8.95
CA SER A 203 4.83 -12.98 8.89
C SER A 203 5.76 -12.55 10.05
N GLY A 204 5.38 -11.54 10.83
CA GLY A 204 6.18 -10.97 11.91
C GLY A 204 7.29 -10.03 11.45
N GLU A 205 7.33 -9.68 10.16
CA GLU A 205 8.36 -8.82 9.57
C GLU A 205 8.35 -7.41 10.16
N SER A 206 7.16 -6.82 10.37
CA SER A 206 7.03 -5.49 10.98
C SER A 206 7.52 -5.50 12.43
N LEU A 207 7.11 -6.50 13.22
CA LEU A 207 7.60 -6.68 14.59
C LEU A 207 9.12 -6.85 14.64
N LYS A 208 9.70 -7.62 13.71
CA LYS A 208 11.15 -7.79 13.61
C LYS A 208 11.85 -6.44 13.43
N MET A 209 11.37 -5.62 12.50
CA MET A 209 11.95 -4.30 12.24
C MET A 209 11.87 -3.39 13.47
N ILE A 210 10.76 -3.46 14.23
CA ILE A 210 10.60 -2.69 15.47
C ILE A 210 11.65 -3.14 16.51
N ILE A 211 11.78 -4.45 16.78
CA ILE A 211 12.70 -4.92 17.83
C ILE A 211 14.18 -4.80 17.45
N ASP A 212 14.51 -4.84 16.15
CA ASP A 212 15.88 -4.58 15.68
C ASP A 212 16.29 -3.13 16.00
N LYS A 213 15.34 -2.19 15.98
CA LYS A 213 15.56 -0.78 16.31
C LYS A 213 15.45 -0.48 17.81
N HIS A 214 14.65 -1.26 18.53
CA HIS A 214 14.33 -1.10 19.95
C HIS A 214 14.79 -2.32 20.76
N PRO A 215 16.12 -2.51 20.96
CA PRO A 215 16.67 -3.66 21.67
C PRO A 215 16.28 -3.70 23.17
N GLU A 216 15.69 -2.62 23.70
CA GLU A 216 15.11 -2.56 25.04
C GLU A 216 13.83 -3.40 25.20
N ILE A 217 13.15 -3.73 24.11
CA ILE A 217 11.95 -4.58 24.12
C ILE A 217 12.38 -6.00 24.52
N LYS A 218 11.92 -6.43 25.70
CA LYS A 218 12.31 -7.73 26.30
C LYS A 218 11.45 -8.87 25.79
N THR A 219 10.20 -8.60 25.41
CA THR A 219 9.24 -9.59 24.96
C THR A 219 8.52 -9.07 23.73
N ALA A 220 8.61 -9.82 22.63
CA ALA A 220 7.96 -9.51 21.38
C ALA A 220 7.07 -10.69 20.98
N ILE A 221 5.78 -10.40 20.78
CA ILE A 221 4.75 -11.40 20.49
C ILE A 221 4.13 -11.09 19.12
N ASN A 222 4.28 -12.01 18.17
CA ASN A 222 3.56 -11.98 16.90
C ASN A 222 2.24 -12.74 17.08
N PHE A 223 1.12 -12.02 17.10
CA PHE A 223 -0.21 -12.57 17.34
C PHE A 223 -1.05 -12.58 16.06
N ASP A 224 -1.46 -13.76 15.62
CA ASP A 224 -2.29 -13.95 14.42
C ASP A 224 -3.03 -15.30 14.47
N LEU A 225 -3.84 -15.58 13.47
CA LEU A 225 -4.56 -16.85 13.35
C LEU A 225 -3.58 -18.04 13.28
N PRO A 226 -3.98 -19.22 13.83
CA PRO A 226 -3.13 -20.40 13.86
C PRO A 226 -2.56 -20.80 12.48
N GLU A 227 -3.38 -20.75 11.44
CA GLU A 227 -3.02 -21.07 10.06
C GLU A 227 -2.02 -20.07 9.47
N VAL A 228 -2.12 -18.78 9.81
CA VAL A 228 -1.18 -17.74 9.35
C VAL A 228 0.18 -17.94 10.02
N LEU A 229 0.20 -18.16 11.33
CA LEU A 229 1.45 -18.37 12.07
C LEU A 229 2.15 -19.69 11.75
N ALA A 230 1.41 -20.70 11.25
CA ALA A 230 1.97 -21.95 10.75
C ALA A 230 2.83 -21.73 9.49
N GLU A 231 2.50 -20.74 8.66
CA GLU A 231 3.26 -20.37 7.46
C GLU A 231 4.32 -19.28 7.73
N ALA A 232 4.18 -18.52 8.81
CA ALA A 232 5.14 -17.48 9.18
C ALA A 232 6.55 -18.06 9.47
N PRO A 233 7.63 -17.35 9.14
CA PRO A 233 8.98 -17.78 9.50
C PRO A 233 9.22 -17.75 11.01
N ASP A 234 10.14 -18.57 11.51
CA ASP A 234 10.62 -18.46 12.88
C ASP A 234 11.67 -17.35 12.97
N ILE A 235 11.34 -16.27 13.66
CA ILE A 235 12.19 -15.08 13.80
C ILE A 235 12.82 -15.06 15.21
N PRO A 236 14.16 -15.06 15.34
CA PRO A 236 14.81 -14.97 16.64
C PRO A 236 14.34 -13.77 17.46
N GLY A 237 13.99 -13.99 18.73
CA GLY A 237 13.49 -12.95 19.63
C GLY A 237 11.98 -12.69 19.55
N ILE A 238 11.26 -13.32 18.61
CA ILE A 238 9.81 -13.19 18.46
C ILE A 238 9.13 -14.49 18.86
N THR A 239 8.10 -14.39 19.71
CA THR A 239 7.24 -15.50 20.07
C THR A 239 5.97 -15.49 19.22
N LYS A 240 5.69 -16.57 18.50
CA LYS A 240 4.41 -16.77 17.81
C LYS A 240 3.31 -17.09 18.82
N TRP A 241 2.19 -16.39 18.75
CA TRP A 241 1.04 -16.60 19.62
C TRP A 241 -0.23 -16.78 18.78
N PRO A 242 -0.67 -18.03 18.54
CA PRO A 242 -1.87 -18.28 17.74
C PRO A 242 -3.14 -17.90 18.52
N GLY A 243 -4.06 -17.21 17.86
CA GLY A 243 -5.38 -16.91 18.42
C GLY A 243 -6.21 -15.99 17.54
N ASP A 244 -7.35 -15.55 18.08
CA ASP A 244 -8.28 -14.66 17.40
C ASP A 244 -8.50 -13.39 18.25
N PHE A 245 -8.19 -12.21 17.68
CA PHE A 245 -8.37 -10.92 18.36
C PHE A 245 -9.84 -10.58 18.63
N PHE A 246 -10.81 -11.23 17.97
CA PHE A 246 -12.22 -11.11 18.30
C PHE A 246 -12.58 -11.79 19.62
N GLU A 247 -11.79 -12.79 20.03
CA GLU A 247 -11.94 -13.49 21.30
C GLU A 247 -11.08 -12.85 22.40
N SER A 248 -9.77 -12.77 22.19
CA SER A 248 -8.83 -12.21 23.17
C SER A 248 -7.49 -11.84 22.54
N VAL A 249 -6.78 -10.90 23.16
CA VAL A 249 -5.44 -10.46 22.75
C VAL A 249 -4.44 -10.78 23.87
N PRO A 250 -3.21 -11.23 23.57
CA PRO A 250 -2.17 -11.48 24.58
C PRO A 250 -1.84 -10.21 25.36
N ASN A 251 -1.54 -10.36 26.65
CA ASN A 251 -1.19 -9.21 27.48
C ASN A 251 0.13 -8.58 27.03
N GLY A 252 0.17 -7.25 27.01
CA GLY A 252 1.37 -6.46 26.69
C GLY A 252 1.23 -5.01 27.16
N ASP A 253 2.35 -4.35 27.42
CA ASP A 253 2.33 -2.91 27.73
C ASP A 253 2.13 -2.05 26.47
N THR A 254 2.48 -2.60 25.30
CA THR A 254 2.33 -1.95 24.01
C THR A 254 1.72 -2.93 23.03
N LEU A 255 0.59 -2.54 22.43
CA LEU A 255 -0.07 -3.30 21.37
C LEU A 255 0.05 -2.53 20.06
N PHE A 256 0.53 -3.17 19.01
CA PHE A 256 0.69 -2.60 17.68
C PHE A 256 -0.27 -3.27 16.70
N MET A 257 -0.89 -2.47 15.83
CA MET A 257 -1.76 -2.94 14.75
C MET A 257 -1.43 -2.15 13.48
N LYS A 258 -0.95 -2.85 12.45
CA LYS A 258 -0.72 -2.28 11.12
C LYS A 258 -1.75 -2.82 10.13
N TRP A 259 -2.52 -1.92 9.51
CA TRP A 259 -3.50 -2.23 8.46
C TRP A 259 -4.59 -3.26 8.87
N ILE A 260 -4.80 -3.47 10.17
CA ILE A 260 -5.85 -4.37 10.67
C ILE A 260 -7.22 -3.70 10.59
N LEU A 261 -7.32 -2.49 11.16
CA LEU A 261 -8.61 -1.85 11.34
C LEU A 261 -9.28 -1.48 10.00
N THR A 262 -8.51 -1.32 8.92
CA THR A 262 -9.02 -0.97 7.58
C THR A 262 -9.90 -2.06 6.94
N THR A 263 -9.84 -3.28 7.45
CA THR A 263 -10.54 -4.44 6.88
C THR A 263 -11.93 -4.66 7.48
N TRP A 264 -12.18 -4.12 8.68
CA TRP A 264 -13.33 -4.47 9.50
C TRP A 264 -14.41 -3.39 9.53
N THR A 265 -15.62 -3.75 9.93
CA THR A 265 -16.69 -2.78 10.18
C THR A 265 -16.45 -2.00 11.48
N ASP A 266 -17.13 -0.86 11.67
CA ASP A 266 -17.02 -0.05 12.89
C ASP A 266 -17.29 -0.83 14.17
N ASP A 267 -18.26 -1.76 14.15
CA ASP A 267 -18.62 -2.56 15.33
C ASP A 267 -17.58 -3.65 15.62
N GLU A 268 -17.03 -4.27 14.58
CA GLU A 268 -15.90 -5.20 14.69
C GLU A 268 -14.64 -4.49 15.20
N VAL A 269 -14.32 -3.29 14.69
CA VAL A 269 -13.21 -2.48 15.19
C VAL A 269 -13.38 -2.14 16.67
N LYS A 270 -14.59 -1.76 17.11
CA LYS A 270 -14.86 -1.56 18.55
C LYS A 270 -14.61 -2.83 19.36
N GLN A 271 -15.01 -3.99 18.85
CA GLN A 271 -14.75 -5.27 19.52
C GLN A 271 -13.25 -5.54 19.65
N ILE A 272 -12.49 -5.38 18.55
CA ILE A 272 -11.03 -5.53 18.52
C ILE A 272 -10.38 -4.60 19.55
N LEU A 273 -10.69 -3.30 19.51
CA LEU A 273 -10.13 -2.31 20.42
C LEU A 273 -10.49 -2.58 21.88
N ASN A 274 -11.70 -3.07 22.17
CA ASN A 274 -12.10 -3.46 23.51
C ASN A 274 -11.27 -4.65 24.03
N ASN A 275 -10.96 -5.63 23.17
CA ASN A 275 -10.12 -6.76 23.56
C ASN A 275 -8.66 -6.35 23.74
N CYS A 276 -8.13 -5.48 22.87
CA CYS A 276 -6.83 -4.86 23.06
C CYS A 276 -6.76 -4.09 24.39
N HIS A 277 -7.79 -3.30 24.72
CA HIS A 277 -7.82 -2.54 25.97
C HIS A 277 -7.76 -3.44 27.22
N LYS A 278 -8.44 -4.59 27.20
CA LYS A 278 -8.38 -5.59 28.30
C LYS A 278 -7.02 -6.27 28.43
N ALA A 279 -6.22 -6.29 27.36
CA ALA A 279 -4.89 -6.91 27.36
C ALA A 279 -3.79 -5.96 27.88
N LEU A 280 -4.11 -4.68 28.04
CA LEU A 280 -3.21 -3.71 28.65
C LEU A 280 -3.18 -3.88 30.18
N PRO A 281 -2.09 -3.47 30.86
CA PRO A 281 -2.02 -3.48 32.32
C PRO A 281 -3.09 -2.58 32.96
N ASP A 282 -3.72 -3.06 34.04
CA ASP A 282 -4.66 -2.28 34.87
C ASP A 282 -4.00 -1.03 35.50
N GLN A 283 -2.69 -1.09 35.73
CA GLN A 283 -1.87 0.01 36.27
C GLN A 283 -0.63 0.22 35.40
N GLY A 284 -0.39 1.46 34.98
CA GLY A 284 0.73 1.82 34.12
C GLY A 284 0.31 2.63 32.90
N ASP A 285 1.26 2.91 32.02
CA ASP A 285 1.06 3.65 30.77
C ASP A 285 1.00 2.65 29.60
N GLY A 286 -0.03 1.79 29.62
CA GLY A 286 -0.29 0.84 28.54
C GLY A 286 -0.79 1.56 27.28
N ARG A 287 -0.26 1.20 26.10
CA ARG A 287 -0.48 1.96 24.86
C ARG A 287 -0.92 1.08 23.70
N ILE A 288 -1.89 1.55 22.92
CA ILE A 288 -2.26 0.96 21.63
C ILE A 288 -1.74 1.85 20.51
N LYS A 289 -0.99 1.26 19.58
CA LYS A 289 -0.35 1.90 18.43
C LYS A 289 -1.01 1.42 17.16
N ILE A 290 -1.69 2.33 16.46
CA ILE A 290 -2.41 2.02 15.22
C ILE A 290 -1.67 2.66 14.07
N CYS A 291 -1.27 1.85 13.09
CA CYS A 291 -0.68 2.30 11.85
C CYS A 291 -1.66 2.03 10.70
N SER A 292 -2.24 3.09 10.16
CA SER A 292 -3.29 2.99 9.13
C SER A 292 -3.33 4.23 8.25
N ILE A 293 -3.89 4.07 7.05
CA ILE A 293 -4.16 5.18 6.13
C ILE A 293 -5.37 5.95 6.66
N SER A 294 -5.24 7.27 6.85
CA SER A 294 -6.32 8.12 7.40
C SER A 294 -7.12 8.81 6.30
N ARG A 295 -8.45 8.81 6.41
CA ARG A 295 -9.37 9.51 5.48
C ARG A 295 -9.32 11.04 5.60
N HIS A 296 -8.87 11.57 6.73
CA HIS A 296 -9.16 12.96 7.13
C HIS A 296 -8.17 14.03 6.62
N HIS A 297 -7.11 13.67 5.88
CA HIS A 297 -6.11 14.63 5.40
C HIS A 297 -5.99 14.79 3.89
N CYS A 298 -6.76 14.03 3.09
CA CYS A 298 -6.78 14.16 1.62
C CYS A 298 -7.67 15.32 1.12
N LEU A 299 -7.39 16.56 1.56
CA LEU A 299 -8.12 17.76 1.12
C LEU A 299 -7.69 18.29 -0.27
N GLY A 300 -6.74 17.62 -0.94
CA GLY A 300 -6.24 17.94 -2.28
C GLY A 300 -6.37 16.80 -3.29
N ASP A 301 -6.08 17.09 -4.56
CA ASP A 301 -5.95 16.10 -5.63
C ASP A 301 -4.52 15.52 -5.60
N THR A 302 -4.24 14.67 -4.62
CA THR A 302 -2.90 14.10 -4.37
C THR A 302 -2.83 12.63 -4.80
N PRO A 303 -1.65 12.11 -5.18
CA PRO A 303 -1.46 10.68 -5.46
C PRO A 303 -1.92 9.77 -4.31
N ALA A 304 -1.71 10.18 -3.06
CA ALA A 304 -2.17 9.44 -1.88
C ALA A 304 -3.70 9.26 -1.84
N LYS A 305 -4.45 10.28 -2.26
CA LYS A 305 -5.91 10.19 -2.35
C LYS A 305 -6.34 9.20 -3.44
N HIS A 306 -5.69 9.24 -4.61
CA HIS A 306 -5.99 8.32 -5.71
C HIS A 306 -5.68 6.88 -5.33
N ASP A 307 -4.56 6.65 -4.65
CA ASP A 307 -4.17 5.34 -4.15
C ASP A 307 -5.21 4.80 -3.14
N MET A 308 -5.56 5.60 -2.12
CA MET A 308 -6.58 5.22 -1.13
C MET A 308 -7.92 4.85 -1.79
N LEU A 309 -8.41 5.68 -2.73
CA LEU A 309 -9.66 5.40 -3.45
C LEU A 309 -9.55 4.14 -4.32
N SER A 310 -8.38 3.90 -4.93
CA SER A 310 -8.13 2.71 -5.73
C SER A 310 -8.12 1.45 -4.86
N GLN A 311 -7.51 1.49 -3.68
CA GLN A 311 -7.52 0.39 -2.73
C GLN A 311 -8.95 0.07 -2.24
N TRP A 312 -9.79 1.07 -2.01
CA TRP A 312 -11.19 0.82 -1.65
C TRP A 312 -11.98 0.18 -2.77
N LEU A 313 -11.79 0.65 -4.00
CA LEU A 313 -12.42 0.05 -5.16
C LEU A 313 -11.94 -1.40 -5.36
N MET A 314 -10.67 -1.67 -5.08
CA MET A 314 -10.11 -3.01 -5.08
C MET A 314 -10.77 -3.92 -4.02
N ASN A 315 -11.04 -3.41 -2.82
CA ASN A 315 -11.76 -4.16 -1.79
C ASN A 315 -13.20 -4.47 -2.20
N LEU A 316 -13.91 -3.51 -2.81
CA LEU A 316 -15.24 -3.74 -3.39
C LEU A 316 -15.20 -4.86 -4.44
N VAL A 317 -14.14 -4.91 -5.25
CA VAL A 317 -13.96 -5.95 -6.26
C VAL A 317 -13.73 -7.33 -5.65
N MET A 318 -12.96 -7.43 -4.57
CA MET A 318 -12.45 -8.71 -4.07
C MET A 318 -13.21 -9.31 -2.88
N VAL A 319 -13.72 -8.51 -1.92
CA VAL A 319 -14.03 -9.01 -0.55
C VAL A 319 -15.27 -8.40 0.12
N ASP A 320 -16.07 -7.58 -0.57
CA ASP A 320 -17.28 -6.89 -0.03
C ASP A 320 -17.10 -6.27 1.37
N THR A 321 -15.93 -5.71 1.67
CA THR A 321 -15.72 -5.05 2.97
C THR A 321 -16.15 -3.58 2.89
N ASN A 322 -17.16 -3.23 3.69
CA ASN A 322 -17.38 -1.86 4.12
C ASN A 322 -16.22 -1.45 5.03
N SER A 323 -15.11 -1.07 4.41
CA SER A 323 -13.86 -0.74 5.08
C SER A 323 -14.07 0.39 6.09
N PHE A 324 -13.49 0.23 7.28
CA PHE A 324 -13.53 1.15 8.41
C PHE A 324 -13.14 2.60 8.06
N GLU A 325 -13.75 3.56 8.77
CA GLU A 325 -13.39 4.98 8.73
C GLU A 325 -12.44 5.34 9.88
N ALA A 326 -11.14 5.54 9.62
CA ALA A 326 -10.18 5.97 10.65
C ALA A 326 -10.57 7.29 11.37
N GLY A 327 -11.48 8.10 10.79
CA GLY A 327 -12.03 9.30 11.42
C GLY A 327 -13.08 9.04 12.50
N SER A 328 -13.55 7.80 12.70
CA SER A 328 -14.51 7.43 13.74
C SER A 328 -13.86 7.08 15.08
N ILE A 329 -12.52 6.97 15.12
CA ILE A 329 -11.76 6.74 16.35
C ILE A 329 -11.62 8.06 17.11
N ASP A 330 -12.20 8.12 18.31
CA ASP A 330 -11.97 9.23 19.24
C ASP A 330 -10.52 9.18 19.78
N THR A 331 -9.62 9.91 19.13
CA THR A 331 -8.21 10.03 19.53
C THR A 331 -8.01 10.86 20.81
N THR A 332 -9.07 11.28 21.50
CA THR A 332 -8.95 11.98 22.79
C THR A 332 -8.72 11.04 23.97
N GLN A 333 -8.78 9.72 23.77
CA GLN A 333 -8.39 8.75 24.79
C GLN A 333 -6.86 8.77 24.98
N PRO A 334 -6.36 8.95 26.22
CA PRO A 334 -4.93 9.19 26.47
C PRO A 334 -4.01 8.01 26.09
N ASN A 335 -4.56 6.81 25.90
CA ASN A 335 -3.78 5.58 25.68
C ASN A 335 -3.77 5.12 24.21
N LEU A 336 -4.39 5.87 23.30
CA LEU A 336 -4.52 5.51 21.89
C LEU A 336 -3.69 6.46 21.01
N ALA A 337 -2.65 5.94 20.36
CA ALA A 337 -1.85 6.71 19.41
C ALA A 337 -2.05 6.18 17.99
N VAL A 338 -2.51 7.05 17.09
CA VAL A 338 -2.63 6.74 15.66
C VAL A 338 -1.47 7.43 14.93
N SER A 339 -0.62 6.66 14.26
CA SER A 339 0.31 7.20 13.27
C SER A 339 -0.28 7.01 11.88
N ALA A 340 -0.46 8.11 11.16
CA ALA A 340 -0.87 8.13 9.77
C ALA A 340 0.31 8.60 8.92
N TYR A 341 0.48 7.97 7.76
CA TYR A 341 1.50 8.33 6.78
C TYR A 341 0.81 8.78 5.49
N GLU A 342 1.07 10.00 5.06
CA GLU A 342 0.89 10.44 3.68
C GLU A 342 2.30 10.56 3.07
N GLY A 343 2.46 10.17 1.81
CA GLY A 343 3.73 10.32 1.10
C GLY A 343 4.34 11.70 1.34
N ASP A 344 5.60 11.69 1.74
CA ASP A 344 6.51 12.80 2.06
C ASP A 344 6.34 13.60 3.36
N ASP A 345 5.29 13.43 4.19
CA ASP A 345 5.25 14.06 5.53
C ASP A 345 4.43 13.27 6.57
N VAL A 346 5.08 12.88 7.67
CA VAL A 346 4.45 12.23 8.83
C VAL A 346 3.81 13.30 9.74
N VAL A 347 2.49 13.29 9.89
CA VAL A 347 1.77 14.23 10.76
C VAL A 347 1.73 13.70 12.21
N HIS A 348 2.30 14.48 13.14
CA HIS A 348 2.36 14.16 14.57
C HIS A 348 0.99 14.41 15.28
N PRO A 349 0.52 13.55 16.22
CA PRO A 349 -0.83 13.63 16.80
C PRO A 349 -1.10 14.80 17.76
N SER A 350 -0.13 15.68 18.05
CA SER A 350 -0.23 16.67 19.14
C SER A 350 -0.86 18.02 18.76
N THR A 351 -1.32 18.21 17.52
CA THR A 351 -1.86 19.51 17.04
C THR A 351 -3.37 19.55 16.80
N LEU A 352 -4.13 18.53 17.18
CA LEU A 352 -5.59 18.53 17.02
C LEU A 352 -6.31 19.38 18.08
N ARG A 353 -6.32 20.71 17.90
CA ARG A 353 -7.43 21.54 18.38
C ARG A 353 -8.30 21.92 17.20
N ARG A 354 -9.59 21.56 17.31
CA ARG A 354 -10.66 21.89 16.36
C ARG A 354 -10.60 23.37 15.98
N HIS A 355 -10.40 23.68 14.69
CA HIS A 355 -11.24 24.68 14.02
C HIS A 355 -11.25 24.50 12.49
N PRO A 356 -12.41 24.77 11.86
CA PRO A 356 -12.59 24.66 10.42
C PRO A 356 -12.07 25.95 9.76
N TYR A 357 -11.37 25.79 8.63
CA TYR A 357 -10.77 26.86 7.81
C TYR A 357 -9.54 27.56 8.42
N SER A 358 -8.34 27.22 7.94
CA SER A 358 -7.41 28.17 7.27
C SER A 358 -5.98 27.63 7.21
N CYS A 359 -5.32 27.88 6.06
CA CYS A 359 -3.87 27.91 5.89
C CYS A 359 -3.19 28.79 6.93
N VAL A 360 -1.96 28.48 7.40
CA VAL A 360 -1.03 29.53 7.86
C VAL A 360 0.44 29.13 7.65
N GLU A 361 1.17 30.07 7.05
CA GLU A 361 2.61 30.30 7.10
C GLU A 361 3.15 30.36 8.53
N THR A 362 4.43 30.08 8.71
CA THR A 362 5.14 30.29 9.96
C THR A 362 5.65 31.73 10.04
N ASP A 363 5.16 32.49 11.02
CA ASP A 363 5.82 33.71 11.49
C ASP A 363 6.55 33.42 12.80
N GLY A 364 7.72 34.04 12.93
CA GLY A 364 8.78 33.66 13.84
C GLY A 364 8.50 33.89 15.33
N ILE A 365 9.45 33.41 16.14
CA ILE A 365 10.33 34.23 17.00
C ILE A 365 11.28 33.27 17.74
N SER A 366 12.57 33.46 17.50
CA SER A 366 13.66 33.21 18.46
C SER A 366 13.96 34.55 19.17
N PRO A 367 14.65 34.65 20.33
CA PRO A 367 15.07 33.66 21.33
C PRO A 367 14.69 34.03 22.78
N LYS A 368 14.61 33.05 23.68
CA LYS A 368 15.49 32.87 24.86
C LYS A 368 15.04 31.71 25.73
#